data_AF-A0A9W9QUA9-F1
#
_entry.id   AF-A0A9W9QUA9-F1
#
_cell.length_a   1.000
_cell.length_b   1.000
_cell.length_c   1.000
_cell.angle_alpha   90.00
_cell.angle_beta   90.00
_cell.angle_gamma   90.00
#
_symmetry.space_group_name_H-M   'P 1'
#
loop_
_entity.id
_entity.type
_entity.pdbx_description
1 polymer ?
#
loop_
_entity_poly.entity_id
_entity_poly.type
_entity_poly.pdbx_seq_one_letter_code
_entity_poly.pdbx_strand_id
1 'polypeptide(L)'
;MRALGVDAELSPFVRRTFSLETPVTEAPSEPREKKQKQDPEESKTVLKTTYSATTNRMLRVSVNGFMESLGVVLGVMTELDVDVLKAEMEG
;
A
#
# COMPACT_ATOMS: atom_id res chain seq x y z
N MET A 1 6.25 2.32 2.16
CA MET A 1 5.68 3.28 3.15
C MET A 1 6.34 4.66 3.13
N ARG A 2 7.67 4.78 3.09
CA ARG A 2 8.34 6.10 3.23
C ARG A 2 7.91 7.13 2.18
N ALA A 3 7.72 6.73 0.92
CA ALA A 3 7.28 7.64 -0.14
C ALA A 3 5.91 8.30 0.11
N LEU A 4 4.94 7.55 0.66
CA LEU A 4 3.59 8.05 0.95
C LEU A 4 3.50 8.78 2.31
N GLY A 5 4.49 8.58 3.19
CA GLY A 5 4.51 9.16 4.54
C GLY A 5 5.12 10.55 4.63
N VAL A 6 5.76 11.04 3.56
CA VAL A 6 6.39 12.38 3.50
C VAL A 6 5.35 13.47 3.25
N ASP A 7 4.23 13.14 2.58
CA ASP A 7 3.12 14.06 2.39
C ASP A 7 2.35 14.24 3.72
N ALA A 8 2.58 15.37 4.37
CA ALA A 8 1.77 15.78 5.51
C ALA A 8 0.37 16.21 5.04
N GLU A 9 -0.64 15.99 5.89
CA GLU A 9 -1.99 16.47 5.62
C GLU A 9 -2.02 18.00 5.56
N LEU A 10 -2.77 18.55 4.59
CA LEU A 10 -2.87 19.99 4.37
C LEU A 10 -3.48 20.74 5.57
N SER A 11 -4.20 20.01 6.43
CA SER A 11 -4.97 20.55 7.55
C SER A 11 -4.70 19.76 8.83
N PRO A 12 -4.50 20.42 9.99
CA PRO A 12 -4.33 19.74 11.28
C PRO A 12 -5.62 19.05 11.77
N PHE A 13 -6.76 19.36 11.13
CA PHE A 13 -8.05 18.73 11.39
C PHE A 13 -8.25 17.41 10.63
N VAL A 14 -7.22 16.98 9.90
CA VAL A 14 -7.19 15.69 9.22
C VAL A 14 -6.00 14.89 9.77
N ARG A 15 -6.25 13.64 10.12
CA ARG A 15 -5.24 12.68 10.55
C ARG A 15 -5.31 11.45 9.67
N ARG A 16 -4.14 10.98 9.26
CA ARG A 16 -3.96 9.79 8.44
C ARG A 16 -2.94 8.85 9.05
N THR A 17 -3.24 7.55 9.03
CA THR A 17 -2.30 6.49 9.40
C THR A 17 -2.29 5.38 8.37
N PHE A 18 -1.14 4.71 8.24
CA PHE A 18 -0.93 3.63 7.29
C PHE A 18 -0.57 2.33 8.00
N SER A 19 -1.09 1.21 7.51
CA SER A 19 -0.69 -0.12 7.93
C SER A 19 -0.67 -1.07 6.74
N LEU A 20 0.19 -2.09 6.78
CA LEU A 20 0.23 -3.15 5.79
C LEU A 20 -0.41 -4.39 6.40
N GLU A 21 -1.39 -4.97 5.72
CA GLU A 21 -2.16 -6.12 6.18
C GLU A 21 -1.99 -7.31 5.23
N THR A 22 -2.14 -8.51 5.78
CA THR A 22 -2.23 -9.75 4.99
C THR A 22 -3.60 -9.82 4.32
N PRO A 23 -3.69 -10.26 3.06
CA PRO A 23 -4.99 -10.44 2.40
C PRO A 23 -5.84 -11.45 3.15
N VAL A 24 -7.08 -11.08 3.48
CA VAL A 24 -8.03 -11.95 4.16
C VAL A 24 -8.60 -12.92 3.13
N THR A 25 -8.00 -14.11 3.02
CA THR A 25 -8.54 -15.18 2.17
C THR A 25 -9.69 -15.87 2.91
N GLU A 26 -10.92 -15.46 2.64
CA GLU A 26 -12.11 -16.28 2.92
C GLU A 26 -12.26 -17.35 1.82
N ALA A 27 -11.45 -18.41 1.86
CA ALA A 27 -11.72 -19.63 1.08
C ALA A 27 -11.06 -20.86 1.74
N PRO A 28 -11.72 -22.05 1.69
CA PRO A 28 -11.35 -23.21 2.49
C PRO A 28 -10.00 -23.77 2.08
N SER A 29 -9.24 -24.20 3.08
CA SER A 29 -7.99 -24.94 3.01
C SER A 29 -7.93 -25.96 1.87
N GLU A 30 -7.08 -25.71 0.88
CA GLU A 30 -6.40 -26.77 0.14
C GLU A 30 -4.99 -26.96 0.72
N PRO A 31 -4.53 -28.22 0.88
CA PRO A 31 -3.25 -28.52 1.52
C PRO A 31 -2.10 -28.05 0.63
N ARG A 32 -1.57 -26.86 0.91
CA ARG A 32 -0.27 -26.44 0.35
C ARG A 32 0.84 -27.23 1.03
N GLU A 33 1.13 -28.39 0.46
CA GLU A 33 2.40 -29.07 0.70
C GLU A 33 3.56 -28.11 0.41
N LYS A 34 4.43 -27.93 1.41
CA LYS A 34 5.79 -27.39 1.33
C LYS A 34 5.93 -26.01 0.68
N LYS A 35 5.82 -24.93 1.47
CA LYS A 35 6.58 -23.71 1.20
C LYS A 35 7.30 -23.22 2.46
N GLN A 36 8.57 -22.88 2.25
CA GLN A 36 9.54 -22.32 3.19
C GLN A 36 8.92 -21.35 4.21
N LYS A 37 9.59 -21.23 5.36
CA LYS A 37 9.45 -20.09 6.30
C LYS A 37 9.51 -18.77 5.52
N GLN A 38 8.37 -18.27 5.05
CA GLN A 38 8.22 -16.91 4.55
C GLN A 38 8.05 -16.02 5.77
N ASP A 39 8.86 -14.97 5.84
CA ASP A 39 8.72 -13.99 6.92
C ASP A 39 7.29 -13.42 6.91
N PRO A 40 6.63 -13.29 8.06
CA PRO A 40 5.25 -12.81 8.13
C PRO A 40 5.08 -11.37 7.60
N GLU A 41 6.17 -10.61 7.43
CA GLU A 41 6.15 -9.29 6.77
C GLU A 41 6.03 -9.39 5.24
N GLU A 42 6.61 -10.41 4.59
CA GLU A 42 6.55 -10.60 3.13
C GLU A 42 5.16 -10.98 2.63
N SER A 43 4.31 -11.49 3.52
CA SER A 43 2.94 -11.91 3.18
C SER A 43 1.93 -10.75 3.19
N LYS A 44 2.35 -9.55 3.57
CA LYS A 44 1.46 -8.38 3.68
C LYS A 44 1.45 -7.61 2.35
N THR A 45 0.34 -7.70 1.62
CA THR A 45 0.19 -7.06 0.30
C THR A 45 -0.89 -5.98 0.27
N VAL A 46 -1.64 -5.79 1.36
CA VAL A 46 -2.75 -4.83 1.43
C VAL A 46 -2.31 -3.56 2.14
N LEU A 47 -2.30 -2.43 1.44
CA LEU A 47 -2.10 -1.11 2.06
C LEU A 47 -3.42 -0.57 2.62
N LYS A 48 -3.53 -0.52 3.95
CA LYS A 48 -4.66 0.10 4.64
C LYS A 48 -4.32 1.52 5.05
N THR A 49 -5.22 2.44 4.74
CA THR A 49 -5.11 3.85 5.12
C THR A 49 -6.34 4.24 5.93
N THR A 50 -6.13 4.71 7.16
CA THR A 50 -7.22 5.17 8.04
C THR A 50 -7.22 6.69 8.11
N TYR A 51 -8.37 7.29 7.82
CA TYR A 51 -8.57 8.74 7.87
C TYR A 51 -9.51 9.14 9.00
N SER A 52 -9.19 10.25 9.66
CA SER A 52 -10.07 10.95 10.59
C SER A 52 -10.08 12.44 10.22
N ALA A 53 -11.26 13.01 10.02
CA ALA A 53 -11.44 14.41 9.68
C ALA A 53 -12.68 14.99 10.36
N THR A 54 -12.66 16.27 10.72
CA THR A 54 -13.82 16.93 11.36
C THR A 54 -15.03 17.07 10.42
N THR A 55 -14.82 17.11 9.10
CA THR A 55 -15.91 17.20 8.12
C THR A 55 -15.66 16.29 6.92
N ASN A 56 -16.76 15.84 6.30
CA ASN A 56 -16.71 15.08 5.05
C ASN A 56 -16.03 15.85 3.92
N ARG A 57 -16.12 17.19 3.93
CA ARG A 57 -15.44 18.03 2.94
C ARG A 57 -13.93 17.92 3.05
N MET A 58 -13.39 17.96 4.27
CA MET A 58 -11.95 17.78 4.50
C MET A 58 -11.50 16.36 4.18
N LEU A 59 -12.30 15.35 4.53
CA LEU A 59 -12.03 13.96 4.15
C LEU A 59 -11.87 13.82 2.64
N ARG A 60 -12.81 14.38 1.85
CA ARG A 60 -12.76 14.33 0.38
C ARG A 60 -11.50 14.97 -0.19
N VAL A 61 -11.15 16.17 0.26
CA VAL A 61 -9.96 16.88 -0.23
C VAL A 61 -8.69 16.08 0.05
N SER A 62 -8.58 15.52 1.26
CA SER A 62 -7.39 14.77 1.70
C SER A 62 -7.25 13.43 0.96
N VAL A 63 -8.37 12.71 0.78
CA VAL A 63 -8.39 11.44 0.03
C VAL A 63 -8.07 11.66 -1.45
N ASN A 64 -8.58 12.73 -2.06
CA ASN A 64 -8.28 13.04 -3.46
C ASN A 64 -6.78 13.31 -3.67
N GLY A 65 -6.18 14.16 -2.83
CA GLY A 65 -4.74 14.45 -2.92
C GLY A 65 -3.88 13.22 -2.66
N PHE A 66 -4.30 12.35 -1.73
CA PHE A 66 -3.62 11.08 -1.49
C PHE A 66 -3.69 10.12 -2.68
N MET A 67 -4.83 10.02 -3.35
CA MET A 67 -4.96 9.14 -4.52
C MET A 67 -4.12 9.63 -5.69
N GLU A 68 -3.95 10.95 -5.83
CA GLU A 68 -3.03 11.54 -6.82
C GLU A 68 -1.58 11.14 -6.51
N SER A 69 -1.12 11.31 -5.27
CA SER A 69 0.24 10.92 -4.89
C SER A 69 0.45 9.40 -4.95
N LEU A 70 -0.55 8.60 -4.58
CA LEU A 70 -0.53 7.15 -4.76
C LEU A 70 -0.40 6.76 -6.24
N GLY A 71 -1.13 7.43 -7.13
CA GLY A 71 -1.05 7.21 -8.58
C GLY A 71 0.35 7.45 -9.14
N VAL A 72 1.03 8.51 -8.68
CA VAL A 72 2.42 8.79 -9.07
C VAL A 72 3.36 7.68 -8.58
N VAL A 73 3.25 7.27 -7.31
CA VAL A 73 4.09 6.21 -6.75
C VAL A 73 3.87 4.90 -7.50
N LEU A 74 2.62 4.51 -7.75
CA LEU A 74 2.30 3.30 -8.50
C LEU A 74 2.77 3.38 -9.95
N GLY A 75 2.69 4.56 -10.60
CA GLY A 75 3.21 4.76 -11.96
C GLY A 75 4.72 4.56 -12.02
N VAL A 76 5.47 5.17 -11.10
CA VAL A 76 6.92 4.99 -10.97
C VAL A 76 7.27 3.53 -10.66
N MET A 77 6.54 2.89 -9.73
CA MET A 77 6.72 1.47 -9.45
C MET A 77 6.45 0.62 -10.69
N THR A 78 5.41 0.91 -11.47
CA THR A 78 5.11 0.16 -12.70
C THR A 78 6.22 0.30 -13.75
N GLU A 79 6.81 1.48 -13.90
CA GLU A 79 7.89 1.72 -14.86
C GLU A 79 9.21 1.06 -14.43
N LEU A 80 9.54 1.11 -13.13
CA LEU A 80 10.80 0.58 -12.58
C LEU A 80 10.76 -0.92 -12.25
N ASP A 81 9.59 -1.47 -11.89
CA ASP A 81 9.44 -2.88 -11.49
C ASP A 81 9.58 -3.84 -12.69
N VAL A 82 9.44 -3.32 -13.92
CA VAL A 82 9.80 -4.05 -15.16
C VAL A 82 11.30 -4.36 -15.22
N ASP A 83 12.15 -3.52 -14.66
CA ASP A 83 13.61 -3.70 -14.73
C ASP A 83 14.14 -4.69 -13.67
N VAL A 84 13.47 -4.82 -12.53
CA VAL A 84 13.82 -5.81 -11.50
C VAL A 84 13.45 -7.22 -11.96
N LEU A 85 12.26 -7.41 -12.54
CA LEU A 85 11.83 -8.70 -13.08
C LEU A 85 12.68 -9.15 -14.27
N LYS A 86 13.12 -8.23 -15.13
CA LYS A 86 14.04 -8.56 -16.24
C LYS A 86 15.42 -8.96 -15.73
N ALA A 87 15.96 -8.26 -14.74
CA ALA A 87 17.26 -8.58 -14.16
C ALA A 87 17.28 -9.95 -13.47
N GLU A 88 16.15 -10.40 -12.89
CA GLU A 88 16.02 -11.75 -12.32
C GLU A 88 15.80 -12.85 -13.37
N MET A 89 15.30 -12.53 -14.56
CA MET A 89 15.11 -13.51 -15.65
C MET A 89 16.35 -13.69 -16.54
N GLU A 90 17.29 -12.74 -16.51
CA GLU A 90 18.54 -12.77 -17.30
C GLU A 90 19.78 -13.20 -16.49
N GLY A 91 19.63 -13.55 -15.21
CA GLY A 91 20.68 -14.07 -14.32
C GLY A 91 20.47 -15.52 -13.92
#